data_AF-A0AAP0EV48-F1
#
_entry.id   AF-A0AAP0EV48-F1
#
_cell.length_a   1.000
_cell.length_b   1.000
_cell.length_c   1.000
_cell.angle_alpha   90.00
_cell.angle_beta   90.00
_cell.angle_gamma   90.00
#
_symmetry.space_group_name_H-M   'P 1'
#
loop_
_entity.id
_entity.type
_entity.pdbx_description
1 polymer ?
#
loop_
_entity_poly.entity_id
_entity_poly.type
_entity_poly.pdbx_seq_one_letter_code
_entity_poly.pdbx_strand_id
1 'polypeptide(L)' 'MARILATLVVLLFLTSVQGEYMKYKDSKHPMNVRIRDLMDRMTLKEKVGQKTQIDRAAATAEIMKSYSIEVLINPYELDK' A
#
# COMPACT_ATOMS: atom_id res chain seq x y z
N MET A 1 -14.37 -20.32 -38.53
CA MET A 1 -14.08 -18.87 -38.40
C MET A 1 -14.68 -18.26 -37.13
N ALA A 2 -16.00 -18.24 -36.94
CA ALA A 2 -16.63 -17.62 -35.76
C ALA A 2 -16.18 -18.18 -34.40
N ARG A 3 -15.95 -19.51 -34.31
CA ARG A 3 -15.44 -20.16 -33.08
C ARG A 3 -14.01 -19.73 -32.72
N ILE A 4 -13.15 -19.56 -33.72
CA ILE A 4 -11.76 -19.14 -33.55
C ILE A 4 -11.70 -17.66 -33.14
N LEU A 5 -12.57 -16.85 -33.73
CA LEU A 5 -12.72 -15.44 -33.36
C LEU A 5 -13.22 -15.30 -31.91
N ALA A 6 -14.21 -16.11 -31.52
CA ALA A 6 -14.72 -16.12 -30.14
C ALA A 6 -13.64 -16.54 -29.13
N THR A 7 -12.83 -17.56 -29.44
CA THR A 7 -11.72 -17.96 -28.56
C THR A 7 -10.63 -16.89 -28.48
N LEU A 8 -10.32 -16.20 -29.57
CA LEU A 8 -9.34 -15.10 -29.57
C LEU A 8 -9.82 -13.91 -28.74
N VAL A 9 -11.11 -13.56 -28.84
CA VAL A 9 -11.70 -12.49 -28.05
C VAL A 9 -11.70 -12.83 -26.56
N VAL A 10 -12.04 -14.07 -26.19
CA VAL A 10 -12.00 -14.53 -24.78
C VAL A 10 -10.57 -14.51 -24.23
N LEU A 11 -9.57 -14.91 -25.03
CA LEU A 11 -8.16 -14.85 -24.64
C LEU A 11 -7.68 -13.41 -24.39
N LEU A 12 -8.16 -12.44 -25.18
CA LEU A 12 -7.85 -11.03 -25.02
C LEU A 12 -8.45 -10.42 -23.73
N PHE A 13 -9.61 -10.90 -23.30
CA PHE A 13 -10.22 -10.47 -22.04
C PHE A 13 -9.57 -11.10 -20.80
N LEU A 14 -8.90 -12.26 -20.93
CA LEU A 14 -8.16 -12.87 -19.83
C LEU A 14 -6.85 -12.13 -19.51
N THR A 15 -6.26 -11.44 -20.48
CA THR A 15 -4.99 -10.71 -20.31
C THR A 15 -5.15 -9.27 -19.85
N SER A 16 -6.36 -8.70 -19.88
CA SER A 16 -6.61 -7.29 -19.53
C SER A 16 -6.68 -7.01 -18.03
N VAL A 17 -6.47 -8.01 -17.17
CA VAL A 17 -6.31 -7.82 -15.72
C VAL A 17 -4.85 -7.50 -15.41
N GLN A 18 -4.39 -6.32 -15.78
CA GLN A 18 -3.20 -5.73 -15.18
C GLN A 18 -3.66 -4.65 -14.20
N GLY A 19 -3.50 -4.93 -12.90
CA GLY A 19 -3.66 -3.92 -11.87
C GLY A 19 -2.71 -2.75 -12.12
N GLU A 20 -3.09 -1.57 -11.63
CA GLU A 20 -2.28 -0.36 -11.79
C GLU A 20 -0.85 -0.60 -11.30
N TYR A 21 0.14 -0.31 -12.15
CA TYR A 21 1.55 -0.54 -11.82
C TYR A 21 2.01 0.49 -10.77
N MET A 22 2.38 -0.01 -9.58
CA MET A 22 2.79 0.80 -8.43
C MET A 22 4.31 0.91 -8.37
N LYS A 23 4.87 2.05 -8.76
CA LYS A 23 6.32 2.27 -8.80
C LYS A 23 6.96 2.16 -7.41
N TYR A 24 6.26 2.57 -6.35
CA TYR A 24 6.77 2.49 -4.98
C TYR A 24 7.09 1.05 -4.53
N LYS A 25 6.40 0.04 -5.10
CA LYS A 25 6.64 -1.38 -4.82
C LYS A 25 7.83 -1.97 -5.59
N ASP A 26 8.28 -1.33 -6.66
CA ASP A 26 9.40 -1.82 -7.45
C ASP A 26 10.74 -1.33 -6.88
N SER A 27 11.55 -2.26 -6.38
CA SER A 27 12.87 -1.99 -5.81
C SER A 27 13.91 -1.54 -6.85
N LYS A 28 13.65 -1.75 -8.16
CA LYS A 28 14.54 -1.30 -9.25
C LYS A 28 14.51 0.20 -9.46
N HIS A 29 13.44 0.87 -9.01
CA HIS A 29 13.31 2.31 -9.14
C HIS A 29 14.11 3.04 -8.04
N PRO A 30 14.70 4.20 -8.36
CA PRO A 30 15.36 5.05 -7.37
C PRO A 30 14.44 5.40 -6.19
N MET A 31 15.02 5.50 -4.99
CA MET A 31 14.29 5.76 -3.74
C MET A 31 13.36 6.99 -3.85
N ASN A 32 13.86 8.09 -4.41
CA ASN A 32 13.08 9.32 -4.56
C ASN A 32 11.84 9.15 -5.48
N VAL A 33 11.92 8.29 -6.50
CA VAL A 33 10.78 7.98 -7.37
C VAL A 33 9.74 7.18 -6.60
N ARG A 34 10.19 6.19 -5.80
CA ARG A 34 9.31 5.35 -4.98
C ARG A 34 8.60 6.15 -3.90
N ILE A 35 9.32 7.05 -3.21
CA ILE A 35 8.75 7.93 -2.18
C ILE A 35 7.71 8.87 -2.81
N ARG A 36 8.01 9.49 -3.96
CA ARG A 36 7.04 10.37 -4.63
C ARG A 36 5.77 9.62 -5.04
N ASP A 37 5.91 8.48 -5.72
CA ASP A 37 4.76 7.66 -6.13
C ASP A 37 3.92 7.19 -4.93
N LEU A 38 4.56 6.84 -3.80
CA LEU A 38 3.83 6.53 -2.56
C LEU A 38 3.08 7.75 -2.02
N MET A 39 3.76 8.88 -1.88
CA MET A 39 3.19 10.11 -1.31
C MET A 39 2.04 10.68 -2.14
N ASP A 40 2.07 10.51 -3.46
CA ASP A 40 1.01 10.96 -4.37
C ASP A 40 -0.24 10.09 -4.25
N ARG A 41 -0.09 8.82 -3.84
CA ARG A 41 -1.19 7.86 -3.67
C ARG A 41 -1.81 7.87 -2.28
N MET A 42 -1.12 8.44 -1.29
CA MET A 42 -1.61 8.49 0.09
C MET A 42 -2.58 9.65 0.34
N THR A 43 -3.65 9.34 1.07
CA THR A 43 -4.55 10.31 1.69
C THR A 43 -3.85 11.09 2.82
N LEU A 44 -4.42 12.24 3.19
CA LEU A 44 -3.91 13.01 4.34
C LEU A 44 -3.95 12.18 5.64
N LYS A 45 -5.00 11.38 5.82
CA LYS A 45 -5.16 10.50 6.98
C LYS A 45 -4.01 9.49 7.06
N GLU A 46 -3.68 8.82 5.96
CA GLU A 46 -2.57 7.87 5.91
C GLU A 46 -1.21 8.56 6.16
N LYS A 47 -1.03 9.79 5.66
CA LYS A 47 0.20 10.58 5.91
C LYS A 47 0.36 10.94 7.38
N VAL A 48 -0.74 11.28 8.06
CA VAL A 48 -0.75 11.53 9.51
C VAL A 48 -0.50 10.22 10.26
N GLY A 49 -1.16 9.13 9.85
CA GLY A 49 -0.98 7.79 10.42
C GLY A 49 0.47 7.32 10.43
N GLN A 50 1.19 7.46 9.31
CA GLN A 50 2.60 7.09 9.22
C GLN A 50 3.54 7.93 10.12
N LYS A 51 3.13 9.14 10.51
CA LYS A 51 3.89 9.99 11.45
C LYS A 51 3.44 9.84 12.90
N THR A 52 2.37 9.09 13.14
CA THR A 52 1.78 8.92 14.46
C THR A 52 2.38 7.69 15.12
N GLN A 53 2.90 7.87 16.33
CA GLN A 53 3.44 6.80 17.15
C GLN A 53 2.49 6.58 18.33
N ILE A 54 2.11 5.32 18.56
CA ILE A 54 1.20 4.95 19.65
C ILE A 54 1.88 3.98 20.61
N ASP A 55 1.45 4.00 21.87
CA ASP A 55 1.85 2.99 22.84
C ASP A 55 1.32 1.62 22.40
N ARG A 56 2.19 0.60 22.47
CA ARG A 56 1.82 -0.79 22.24
C ARG A 56 0.62 -1.22 23.08
N ALA A 57 0.45 -0.71 24.29
CA ALA A 57 -0.70 -1.00 25.15
C ALA A 57 -2.03 -0.54 24.53
N ALA A 58 -2.01 0.50 23.70
CA ALA A 58 -3.18 1.00 22.97
C ALA A 58 -3.32 0.42 21.55
N ALA A 59 -2.34 -0.35 21.08
CA ALA A 59 -2.30 -0.85 19.71
C ALA A 59 -3.20 -2.10 19.52
N THR A 60 -4.44 -1.87 19.11
CA THR A 60 -5.32 -2.94 18.62
C THR A 60 -5.23 -3.08 17.11
N ALA A 61 -5.50 -4.28 16.57
CA ALA A 61 -5.51 -4.50 15.12
C ALA A 61 -6.49 -3.56 14.38
N GLU A 62 -7.60 -3.23 15.03
CA GLU A 62 -8.59 -2.28 14.52
C GLU A 62 -8.03 -0.86 14.46
N ILE A 63 -7.37 -0.39 15.53
CA ILE A 63 -6.77 0.95 15.58
C ILE A 63 -5.66 1.08 14.53
N MET A 64 -4.78 0.08 14.44
CA MET A 64 -3.67 0.06 13.48
C MET A 64 -4.19 0.18 12.04
N LYS A 65 -5.21 -0.61 11.68
CA LYS A 65 -5.81 -0.59 10.35
C LYS A 65 -6.60 0.69 10.08
N SER A 66 -7.36 1.17 11.07
CA SER A 66 -8.27 2.30 10.89
C SER A 66 -7.52 3.61 10.74
N TYR A 67 -6.36 3.77 11.36
CA TYR A 67 -5.57 5.00 11.33
C TYR A 67 -4.27 4.89 10.54
N SER A 68 -3.99 3.74 9.92
CA SER A 68 -2.75 3.49 9.17
C SER A 68 -1.51 3.80 10.02
N ILE A 69 -1.55 3.33 11.28
CA ILE A 69 -0.43 3.50 12.22
C ILE A 69 0.63 2.47 11.89
N GLU A 70 1.86 2.92 11.73
CA GLU A 70 3.00 2.06 11.36
C GLU A 70 4.04 1.98 12.49
N VAL A 71 4.06 2.95 13.42
CA VAL A 71 5.10 3.05 14.45
C VAL A 71 4.51 2.79 15.84
N LEU A 72 5.13 1.89 16.59
CA LEU A 72 4.77 1.55 17.98
C LEU A 72 5.90 1.97 18.91
N ILE A 73 5.55 2.44 20.11
CA ILE A 73 6.51 2.62 21.21
C ILE A 73 6.26 1.57 22.30
N ASN A 74 7.34 1.05 22.90
CA ASN A 74 7.24 0.18 24.05
C ASN A 74 7.17 1.04 25.32
N PRO A 75 6.19 0.84 26.23
CA PRO A 75 6.04 1.69 27.41
C PRO A 75 7.29 1.72 28.31
N TYR A 76 8.09 0.65 28.32
CA TYR A 76 9.34 0.58 29.11
C TYR A 76 10.49 1.43 28.56
N GLU A 77 10.32 2.09 27.40
CA GLU A 77 11.28 3.04 26.82
C GLU A 77 11.02 4.48 27.26
N LEU A 78 9.90 4.76 27.94
CA LEU A 78 9.53 6.11 28.42
C LEU A 78 10.13 6.47 29.79
N ASP A 79 10.67 5.49 30.52
CA ASP A 79 11.12 5.64 31.91
C ASP A 79 12.67 5.67 32.06
N LYS A 80 13.39 5.92 30.96
CA LYS A 80 14.86 6.12 30.92
C LYS A 80 15.19 7.52 30.46
#